data_AF-A0A553RG76-F1
#
_entry.id   AF-A0A553RG76-F1
#
_cell.length_a   1.000
_cell.length_b   1.000
_cell.length_c   1.000
_cell.angle_alpha   90.00
_cell.angle_beta   90.00
_cell.angle_gamma   90.00
#
_symmetry.space_group_name_H-M   'P 1'
#
loop_
_entity.id
_entity.type
_entity.pdbx_description
1 polymer ?
#
loop_
_entity_poly.entity_id
_entity_poly.type
_entity_poly.pdbx_seq_one_letter_code
_entity_poly.pdbx_strand_id
1 'polypeptide(L)'
;MSSYWCAGKGDVIENWCRCDLTALGKDGLPNCSPLRPPLLRLAPHLEPSSTMVALEWIDVEPLIGYKISDYIIQHKKVDDPSEAEVY
;
A
#
# COMPACT_ATOMS: atom_id res chain seq x y z
N MET A 1 22.90 -2.13 -3.42
CA MET A 1 21.63 -2.81 -3.78
C MET A 1 20.76 -3.05 -2.57
N SER A 2 21.24 -3.76 -1.54
CA SER A 2 20.52 -3.96 -0.26
C SER A 2 20.06 -2.66 0.43
N SER A 3 20.92 -1.64 0.52
CA SER A 3 20.59 -0.34 1.14
C SER A 3 19.38 0.35 0.50
N TYR A 4 19.17 0.16 -0.80
CA TYR A 4 18.10 0.82 -1.55
C TYR A 4 16.80 0.01 -1.53
N TRP A 5 16.85 -1.29 -1.82
CA TRP A 5 15.65 -2.13 -1.96
C TRP A 5 15.18 -2.78 -0.67
N CYS A 6 16.11 -3.06 0.25
CA CYS A 6 15.88 -3.83 1.48
C CYS A 6 16.28 -3.02 2.73
N ALA A 7 16.39 -1.70 2.62
CA ALA A 7 16.76 -0.77 3.69
C ALA A 7 18.05 -1.15 4.45
N GLY A 8 18.95 -1.92 3.84
CA GLY A 8 20.18 -2.42 4.46
C GLY A 8 19.98 -3.54 5.48
N LYS A 9 18.79 -4.16 5.54
CA LYS A 9 18.44 -5.23 6.50
C LYS A 9 18.07 -6.55 5.83
N GLY A 10 18.79 -6.89 4.78
CA GLY A 10 18.59 -8.11 4.02
C GLY A 10 19.29 -8.07 2.67
N ASP A 11 19.38 -9.21 2.03
CA ASP A 11 20.02 -9.36 0.73
C ASP A 11 19.00 -9.31 -0.41
N VAL A 12 19.41 -8.78 -1.57
CA VAL A 12 18.61 -8.86 -2.79
C VAL A 12 18.91 -10.19 -3.49
N ILE A 13 17.87 -11.00 -3.71
CA ILE A 13 17.96 -12.24 -4.49
C ILE A 13 17.01 -12.09 -5.67
N GLU A 14 17.57 -12.02 -6.88
CA GLU A 14 16.82 -11.76 -8.11
C GLU A 14 15.97 -10.47 -7.99
N ASN A 15 14.65 -10.63 -7.83
CA ASN A 15 13.67 -9.54 -7.76
C ASN A 15 13.02 -9.38 -6.37
N TRP A 16 13.52 -10.05 -5.34
CA TRP A 16 12.96 -9.94 -3.98
C TRP A 16 14.04 -9.75 -2.91
N CYS A 17 13.63 -9.29 -1.73
CA CYS A 17 14.50 -9.07 -0.58
C CYS A 17 14.38 -10.23 0.41
N ARG A 18 15.49 -10.94 0.65
CA ARG A 18 15.63 -11.88 1.76
C ARG A 18 15.97 -11.11 3.03
N CYS A 19 14.96 -10.79 3.83
CA CYS A 19 15.12 -10.01 5.05
C CYS A 19 15.89 -10.78 6.15
N ASP A 20 16.73 -10.05 6.90
CA ASP A 20 17.34 -10.56 8.12
C ASP A 20 16.29 -10.75 9.23
N LEU A 21 16.58 -11.63 10.20
CA LEU A 21 15.65 -11.89 11.33
C LEU A 21 15.32 -10.64 12.15
N THR A 22 16.21 -9.64 12.16
CA THR A 22 16.02 -8.35 12.86
C THR A 22 15.08 -7.39 12.11
N ALA A 23 14.68 -7.74 10.88
CA ALA A 23 13.82 -6.94 10.03
C ALA A 23 12.39 -7.46 9.92
N LEU A 24 11.99 -8.39 10.80
CA LEU A 24 10.61 -8.85 10.92
C LEU A 24 9.77 -7.84 11.72
N GLY A 25 8.52 -7.65 11.31
CA GLY A 25 7.51 -6.86 12.01
C GLY A 25 7.05 -7.52 13.31
N LYS A 26 6.15 -6.83 14.03
CA LYS A 26 5.56 -7.34 15.29
C LYS A 26 4.72 -8.61 15.08
N ASP A 27 4.20 -8.79 13.88
CA ASP A 27 3.44 -9.93 13.38
C ASP A 27 4.34 -11.08 12.86
N GLY A 28 5.65 -10.88 12.84
CA GLY A 28 6.61 -11.84 12.29
C GLY A 28 6.74 -11.77 10.76
N LEU A 29 6.14 -10.78 10.09
CA LEU A 29 6.22 -10.63 8.64
C LEU A 29 7.46 -9.85 8.20
N PRO A 30 8.03 -10.12 7.00
CA PRO A 30 9.18 -9.37 6.50
C PRO A 30 8.89 -7.87 6.31
N ASN A 31 9.76 -6.99 6.87
CA ASN A 31 9.59 -5.53 6.80
C ASN A 31 10.86 -4.80 6.30
N CYS A 32 11.80 -5.52 5.67
CA CYS A 32 13.03 -4.89 5.12
C CYS A 32 12.79 -4.13 3.81
N SER A 33 11.77 -4.51 3.02
CA SER A 33 11.32 -3.76 1.85
C SER A 33 10.02 -3.02 2.20
N PRO A 34 10.04 -1.68 2.34
CA PRO A 34 8.95 -0.94 2.97
C PRO A 34 7.73 -0.80 2.06
N LEU A 35 6.62 -1.43 2.44
CA LEU A 35 5.32 -1.30 1.75
C LEU A 35 4.87 0.17 1.76
N ARG A 36 4.68 0.76 0.57
CA ARG A 36 4.27 2.16 0.44
C ARG A 36 2.75 2.26 0.44
N PRO A 37 2.16 3.27 1.10
CA PRO A 37 0.72 3.46 1.05
C PRO A 37 0.29 3.87 -0.37
N PRO A 38 -0.72 3.21 -0.96
CA PRO A 38 -1.30 3.67 -2.22
C PRO A 38 -2.08 4.97 -1.99
N LEU A 39 -1.91 5.92 -2.91
CA LEU A 39 -2.62 7.20 -2.86
C LEU A 39 -3.89 7.14 -3.71
N LEU A 40 -5.04 7.00 -3.04
CA LEU A 40 -6.35 7.00 -3.67
C LEU A 40 -6.74 8.42 -4.08
N ARG A 41 -7.14 8.61 -5.34
CA ARG A 41 -7.53 9.91 -5.92
C ARG A 41 -8.80 9.80 -6.74
N LEU A 42 -9.49 10.91 -6.93
CA LEU A 42 -10.53 11.02 -7.96
C LEU A 42 -9.89 10.92 -9.35
N ALA A 43 -10.57 10.25 -10.27
CA ALA A 43 -10.13 10.20 -11.66
C ALA A 43 -10.16 11.62 -12.26
N PRO A 44 -9.03 12.16 -12.76
CA PRO A 44 -8.93 13.56 -13.17
C PRO A 44 -9.72 13.88 -14.45
N HIS A 45 -10.13 12.85 -15.19
CA HIS A 45 -10.86 12.96 -16.45
C HIS A 45 -12.36 12.64 -16.30
N LEU A 46 -12.83 12.37 -15.08
CA LEU A 46 -14.23 12.08 -14.78
C LEU A 46 -14.66 12.87 -13.53
N GLU A 47 -15.35 13.98 -13.76
CA GLU A 47 -15.96 14.74 -12.66
C GLU A 47 -17.06 13.88 -11.98
N PRO A 48 -17.09 13.83 -10.63
CA PRO A 48 -18.14 13.13 -9.91
C PRO A 48 -19.54 13.67 -10.22
N SER A 49 -20.52 12.77 -10.27
CA SER A 49 -21.94 13.11 -10.39
C SER A 49 -22.73 12.66 -9.15
N SER A 50 -24.04 12.93 -9.13
CA SER A 50 -24.91 12.49 -8.04
C SER A 50 -24.98 10.96 -7.88
N THR A 51 -24.59 10.19 -8.89
CA THR A 51 -24.67 8.72 -8.90
C THR A 51 -23.37 8.03 -9.26
N MET A 52 -22.31 8.76 -9.60
CA MET A 52 -21.06 8.19 -10.10
C MET A 52 -19.85 8.87 -9.48
N VAL A 53 -18.93 8.06 -8.95
CA VAL A 53 -17.61 8.49 -8.48
C VAL A 53 -16.58 7.51 -9.06
N ALA A 54 -15.57 8.03 -9.76
CA ALA A 54 -14.47 7.25 -10.28
C ALA A 54 -13.21 7.52 -9.44
N LEU A 55 -12.51 6.46 -9.08
CA LEU A 55 -11.32 6.49 -8.24
C LEU A 55 -10.15 5.82 -8.95
N GLU A 56 -8.95 6.35 -8.74
CA GLU A 56 -7.71 5.85 -9.31
C GLU A 56 -6.60 5.83 -8.25
N TRP A 57 -5.67 4.89 -8.42
CA TRP A 57 -4.43 4.82 -7.67
C TRP A 57 -3.33 4.27 -8.59
N ILE A 58 -2.08 4.60 -8.26
CA ILE A 58 -0.91 4.05 -8.95
C ILE A 58 -0.41 2.85 -8.16
N ASP A 59 -0.07 1.77 -8.87
CA ASP A 59 0.53 0.59 -8.25
C ASP A 59 1.81 0.97 -7.50
N VAL A 60 1.88 0.56 -6.24
CA VAL A 60 3.01 0.86 -5.35
C VAL A 60 4.10 -0.21 -5.40
N GLU A 61 3.84 -1.34 -6.07
CA GLU A 61 4.77 -2.45 -6.22
C GLU A 61 6.15 -1.99 -6.75
N PRO A 62 7.26 -2.32 -6.06
CA PRO A 62 8.59 -1.99 -6.53
C PRO A 62 9.08 -2.99 -7.58
N LEU A 63 10.07 -2.57 -8.36
CA LEU A 63 10.76 -3.47 -9.27
C LEU A 63 11.43 -4.64 -8.54
N ILE A 64 12.00 -4.38 -7.35
CA ILE A 64 12.65 -5.37 -6.48
C ILE A 64 12.13 -5.18 -5.06
N GLY A 65 11.71 -6.26 -4.39
CA GLY A 65 11.29 -6.21 -2.99
C GLY A 65 10.00 -6.97 -2.72
N TYR A 66 9.05 -6.30 -2.05
CA TYR A 66 7.70 -6.85 -1.81
C TYR A 66 6.91 -6.98 -3.12
N LYS A 67 5.87 -7.81 -3.06
CA LYS A 67 4.85 -7.97 -4.11
C LYS A 67 3.48 -7.67 -3.55
N ILE A 68 2.64 -7.02 -4.34
CA ILE A 68 1.27 -6.69 -3.94
C ILE A 68 0.37 -7.88 -4.28
N SER A 69 -0.23 -8.48 -3.25
CA SER A 69 -1.20 -9.55 -3.45
C SER A 69 -2.61 -9.03 -3.68
N ASP A 70 -2.97 -7.90 -3.08
CA ASP A 70 -4.34 -7.36 -3.12
C ASP A 70 -4.40 -5.85 -2.80
N TYR A 71 -5.48 -5.20 -3.22
CA TYR A 71 -5.86 -3.83 -2.88
C TYR A 71 -7.24 -3.83 -2.22
N ILE A 72 -7.29 -3.61 -0.90
CA ILE A 72 -8.54 -3.59 -0.15
C ILE A 72 -9.11 -2.17 -0.13
N ILE A 73 -10.32 -1.99 -0.67
CA ILE A 73 -11.03 -0.70 -0.73
C ILE A 73 -12.35 -0.82 0.02
N GLN A 74 -12.58 0.09 0.97
CA GLN A 74 -13.81 0.18 1.74
C GLN A 74 -14.51 1.50 1.42
N HIS A 75 -15.84 1.47 1.30
CA HIS A 75 -16.65 2.67 1.11
C HIS A 75 -17.88 2.64 2.01
N LYS A 76 -18.26 3.80 2.55
CA LYS A 76 -19.42 3.99 3.42
C LYS A 76 -20.08 5.33 3.10
N LYS A 77 -21.40 5.35 3.00
CA LYS A 77 -22.17 6.60 2.98
C LYS A 77 -22.39 7.02 4.43
N VAL A 78 -21.99 8.23 4.77
CA VAL A 78 -22.18 8.81 6.10
C VAL A 78 -23.44 9.68 6.05
N ASP A 79 -24.47 9.27 6.77
CA ASP A 79 -25.74 10.00 6.84
C ASP A 79 -25.74 11.06 7.95
N ASP A 80 -25.10 10.77 9.10
CA ASP A 80 -24.84 11.71 10.18
C ASP A 80 -23.31 11.90 10.37
N PRO A 81 -22.78 13.13 10.31
CA PRO A 81 -21.35 13.38 10.50
C PRO A 81 -20.80 12.94 11.87
N SER A 82 -21.66 12.75 12.89
CA SER A 82 -21.25 12.18 14.18
C SER A 82 -20.96 10.67 14.12
N GLU A 83 -21.42 9.97 13.09
CA GLU A 83 -21.11 8.56 12.83
C GLU A 83 -19.79 8.35 12.06
N ALA A 84 -19.14 9.45 11.62
CA ALA A 84 -17.90 9.41 10.86
C ALA A 84 -16.69 8.96 11.71
N GLU A 85 -16.75 9.12 13.03
CA GLU A 85 -15.61 8.85 13.92
C GLU A 85 -15.57 7.42 14.50
N VAL A 86 -16.61 6.59 14.28
CA VAL A 86 -16.82 5.39 15.11
C VAL A 86 -16.76 4.05 14.35
N TYR A 87 -16.75 4.03 13.00
CA TYR A 87 -16.84 2.76 12.25
C TYR A 87 -16.10 2.76 10.92
#